data_AF-A0AAV9QLY3-F1
#
_entry.id   AF-A0AAV9QLY3-F1
#
_cell.length_a   1.000
_cell.length_b   1.000
_cell.length_c   1.000
_cell.angle_alpha   90.00
_cell.angle_beta   90.00
_cell.angle_gamma   90.00
#
_symmetry.space_group_name_H-M   'P 1'
#
loop_
_entity.id
_entity.type
_entity.pdbx_description
1 polymer ?
#
loop_
_entity_poly.entity_id
_entity_poly.type
_entity_poly.pdbx_seq_one_letter_code
_entity_poly.pdbx_strand_id
1 'polypeptide(L)' 'MPVSKVRTKMRQEFEKHRYVNNIQAVDVLLQQSHAEFQETLNFWKQQTHVMKYWRAEEDENARLPKNFISGFLEGRN' A
#
# COMPACT_ATOMS: atom_id res chain seq x y z
N MET A 1 1.67 -5.64 -15.96
CA MET A 1 1.38 -6.35 -14.69
C MET A 1 0.14 -7.22 -14.89
N PRO A 2 0.12 -8.50 -14.49
CA PRO A 2 -1.06 -9.35 -14.60
C PRO A 2 -2.23 -8.81 -13.77
N VAL A 3 -3.46 -8.96 -14.25
CA VAL A 3 -4.69 -8.52 -13.54
C VAL A 3 -4.82 -9.19 -12.17
N SER A 4 -4.34 -10.43 -12.03
CA SER A 4 -4.30 -11.15 -10.76
C SER A 4 -3.49 -10.41 -9.70
N LYS A 5 -2.32 -9.87 -10.04
CA LYS A 5 -1.48 -9.10 -9.11
C LYS A 5 -2.20 -7.84 -8.62
N VAL A 6 -2.95 -7.17 -9.49
CA VAL A 6 -3.75 -5.99 -9.14
C VAL A 6 -4.83 -6.34 -8.11
N ARG A 7 -5.58 -7.42 -8.35
CA ARG A 7 -6.62 -7.88 -7.41
C ARG A 7 -6.05 -8.34 -6.07
N THR A 8 -4.90 -9.02 -6.09
CA THR A 8 -4.20 -9.42 -4.87
C THR A 8 -3.76 -8.19 -4.07
N LYS A 9 -3.20 -7.17 -4.72
CA LYS A 9 -2.78 -5.93 -4.06
C LYS A 9 -3.98 -5.18 -3.46
N MET A 10 -5.09 -5.09 -4.19
CA MET A 10 -6.34 -4.52 -3.67
C MET A 10 -6.77 -5.22 -2.37
N ARG A 11 -6.79 -6.57 -2.36
CA ARG A 11 -7.12 -7.33 -1.14
C ARG A 11 -6.14 -7.04 0.01
N GLN A 12 -4.84 -6.94 -0.26
CA GLN A 12 -3.84 -6.61 0.77
C GLN A 12 -4.11 -5.25 1.44
N GLU A 13 -4.47 -4.22 0.67
CA GLU A 13 -4.76 -2.88 1.23
C GLU A 13 -6.03 -2.87 2.09
N PHE A 14 -7.05 -3.65 1.74
CA PHE A 14 -8.23 -3.83 2.60
C PHE A 14 -7.90 -4.62 3.88
N GLU A 15 -7.12 -5.71 3.78
CA GLU A 15 -6.72 -6.52 4.94
C GLU A 15 -5.85 -5.74 5.93
N LYS A 16 -5.07 -4.73 5.47
CA LYS A 16 -4.29 -3.85 6.33
C LYS A 16 -5.13 -3.16 7.42
N HIS A 17 -6.39 -2.86 7.13
CA HIS A 17 -7.30 -2.16 8.04
C HIS A 17 -8.37 -3.08 8.64
N ARG A 18 -8.22 -4.40 8.53
CA ARG A 18 -9.22 -5.39 8.97
C ARG A 18 -9.60 -5.30 10.45
N TYR A 19 -8.67 -4.92 11.30
CA TYR A 19 -8.85 -4.91 12.76
C TYR A 19 -9.19 -3.53 13.33
N VAL A 20 -9.54 -2.56 12.48
CA VAL A 20 -9.98 -1.23 12.92
C VAL A 20 -11.41 -1.33 13.44
N ASN A 21 -11.58 -1.22 14.76
CA ASN A 21 -12.87 -1.34 15.44
C ASN A 21 -13.57 0.01 15.71
N ASN A 22 -12.86 1.14 15.52
CA ASN A 22 -13.44 2.47 15.71
C ASN A 22 -14.26 2.87 14.47
N ILE A 23 -15.57 3.04 14.65
CA ILE A 23 -16.51 3.37 13.57
C ILE A 23 -16.14 4.67 12.84
N GLN A 24 -15.70 5.72 13.56
CA GLN A 24 -15.34 7.00 12.96
C GLN A 24 -14.07 6.87 12.08
N ALA A 25 -13.14 6.01 12.49
CA ALA A 25 -11.96 5.72 11.69
C ALA A 25 -12.32 4.93 10.43
N VAL A 26 -13.29 3.99 10.53
CA VAL A 26 -13.79 3.23 9.37
C VAL A 26 -14.41 4.16 8.34
N ASP A 27 -15.23 5.13 8.76
CA ASP A 27 -15.85 6.10 7.85
C ASP A 27 -14.80 6.90 7.06
N VAL A 28 -13.76 7.39 7.75
CA VAL A 28 -12.66 8.11 7.10
C VAL A 28 -11.92 7.23 6.11
N LEU A 29 -11.64 5.96 6.47
CA LEU A 29 -10.96 5.01 5.59
C LEU A 29 -11.79 4.69 4.34
N LEU A 30 -13.10 4.53 4.48
CA LEU A 30 -14.01 4.33 3.35
C LEU A 30 -14.03 5.53 2.42
N GLN A 31 -14.10 6.75 2.98
CA GLN A 31 -14.09 7.97 2.19
C GLN A 31 -12.77 8.17 1.43
N GLN A 32 -11.64 7.87 2.07
CA GLN A 32 -10.32 7.86 1.41
C GLN A 32 -10.25 6.81 0.29
N SER A 33 -10.75 5.60 0.54
CA SER A 33 -10.80 4.54 -0.49
C SER A 33 -11.66 4.94 -1.69
N HIS A 34 -12.77 5.64 -1.47
CA HIS A 34 -13.61 6.13 -2.56
C HIS A 34 -12.92 7.23 -3.36
N ALA A 35 -12.24 8.17 -2.71
CA ALA A 35 -11.44 9.20 -3.38
C ALA A 35 -10.34 8.56 -4.24
N GLU A 36 -9.61 7.59 -3.70
CA GLU A 36 -8.57 6.84 -4.41
C GLU A 36 -9.11 6.15 -5.69
N PHE A 37 -10.30 5.54 -5.58
CA PHE A 37 -10.97 4.90 -6.70
C PHE A 37 -11.38 5.92 -7.78
N GLN A 38 -11.94 7.06 -7.39
CA GLN A 38 -12.32 8.12 -8.34
C GLN A 38 -11.09 8.68 -9.07
N GLU A 39 -10.01 8.98 -8.35
CA GLU A 39 -8.77 9.49 -8.94
C GLU A 39 -8.13 8.52 -9.94
N THR A 40 -8.21 7.22 -9.67
CA THR A 40 -7.67 6.17 -10.55
C THR A 40 -8.57 5.89 -11.75
N LEU A 41 -9.89 5.83 -11.56
CA LEU A 41 -10.85 5.59 -12.63
C LEU A 41 -10.90 6.76 -13.62
N ASN A 42 -10.89 7.99 -13.11
CA ASN A 42 -10.92 9.20 -13.94
C ASN A 42 -9.55 9.57 -14.53
N PHE A 43 -8.53 8.73 -14.34
CA PHE A 43 -7.17 8.93 -14.84
C PHE A 43 -6.52 10.24 -14.38
N TRP A 44 -6.86 10.70 -13.18
CA TRP A 44 -6.23 11.87 -12.55
C TRP A 44 -4.83 11.53 -12.00
N LYS A 45 -4.59 10.26 -11.68
CA LYS A 45 -3.31 9.76 -11.23
C LYS A 45 -2.40 9.35 -12.39
N GLN A 46 -1.15 9.83 -12.34
CA GLN A 46 -0.06 9.32 -13.14
C GLN A 46 0.37 7.89 -12.73
N GLN A 47 1.02 7.19 -13.66
CA GLN A 47 1.50 5.82 -13.47
C GLN A 47 2.39 5.67 -12.24
N THR A 48 3.25 6.65 -11.95
CA THR A 48 4.15 6.65 -10.78
C THR A 48 3.40 6.58 -9.45
N HIS A 49 2.23 7.22 -9.35
CA HIS A 49 1.38 7.17 -8.15
C HIS A 49 0.80 5.77 -7.95
N VAL A 50 0.38 5.11 -9.03
CA VAL A 50 -0.17 3.74 -8.98
C VAL A 50 0.94 2.73 -8.68
N MET A 51 2.10 2.86 -9.31
CA MET A 51 3.23 1.95 -9.10
C MET A 51 3.78 2.03 -7.66
N LYS A 52 3.49 3.11 -6.92
CA LYS A 52 3.86 3.23 -5.49
C LYS A 52 3.36 2.05 -4.64
N TYR A 53 2.19 1.48 -4.98
CA TYR A 53 1.62 0.33 -4.25
C TYR A 53 2.47 -0.94 -4.34
N TRP A 54 3.38 -1.03 -5.32
CA TRP A 54 4.26 -2.18 -5.54
C TRP A 54 5.73 -1.93 -5.16
N ARG A 55 6.05 -0.80 -4.52
CA ARG A 55 7.45 -0.47 -4.15
C ARG A 55 8.17 -1.57 -3.39
N ALA A 56 7.50 -2.28 -2.48
CA ALA A 56 8.10 -3.37 -1.71
C ALA A 56 8.39 -4.64 -2.53
N GLU A 57 7.83 -4.77 -3.73
CA GLU A 57 8.15 -5.83 -4.69
C GLU A 57 9.24 -5.42 -5.67
N GLU A 58 9.36 -4.12 -5.97
CA GLU A 58 10.31 -3.59 -6.96
C GLU A 58 11.67 -3.23 -6.36
N ASP A 59 11.70 -2.69 -5.14
CA ASP A 59 12.92 -2.25 -4.47
C ASP A 59 13.18 -3.08 -3.21
N GLU A 60 14.27 -3.85 -3.23
CA GLU A 60 14.71 -4.65 -2.08
C GLU A 60 15.02 -3.75 -0.86
N ASN A 61 15.46 -2.51 -1.10
CA ASN A 61 15.72 -1.52 -0.05
C ASN A 61 14.45 -0.93 0.57
N ALA A 62 13.30 -1.06 -0.07
CA ALA A 62 12.03 -0.56 0.47
C ALA A 62 11.44 -1.49 1.53
N ARG A 63 11.95 -2.72 1.67
CA ARG A 63 11.54 -3.65 2.73
C ARG A 63 12.30 -3.36 4.01
N LEU A 64 11.65 -3.57 5.15
CA LEU A 64 12.35 -3.54 6.42
C LEU A 64 13.44 -4.63 6.44
N PRO A 65 14.61 -4.34 7.05
CA PRO A 65 15.68 -5.31 7.20
C PRO A 65 15.17 -6.54 7.95
N LYS A 66 15.54 -7.73 7.47
CA LYS A 66 15.02 -9.01 7.99
C LYS A 66 15.45 -9.24 9.44
N ASN A 67 16.66 -8.78 9.80
CA ASN A 67 17.29 -8.98 11.09
C ASN A 67 17.84 -7.66 11.65
N PHE A 68 17.99 -7.61 12.97
CA PHE A 68 18.57 -6.45 13.66
C PHE A 68 19.97 -6.08 13.14
N ILE A 69 20.85 -7.07 12.92
CA ILE A 69 22.23 -6.82 12.45
C ILE A 69 22.26 -6.17 11.06
N SER A 70 21.43 -6.62 10.11
CA SER A 70 21.33 -5.98 8.80
C SER A 70 20.79 -4.56 8.91
N GLY A 71 19.77 -4.34 9.74
CA GLY A 71 19.23 -3.00 9.98
C GLY A 71 20.23 -2.05 10.66
N PHE A 72 21.06 -2.58 11.54
CA PHE A 72 22.11 -1.82 12.22
C PHE A 72 23.21 -1.40 11.24
N LEU A 73 23.69 -2.33 10.42
CA LEU A 73 24.73 -2.05 9.42
C LEU A 73 24.24 -1.11 8.30
N GLU A 74 22.94 -1.16 7.97
CA GLU A 74 22.32 -0.25 6.99
C GLU A 74 21.92 1.12 7.59
N GLY A 75 22.06 1.33 8.91
CA GLY A 75 21.67 2.57 9.58
C GLY A 75 20.15 2.82 9.59
N ARG A 76 19.34 1.75 9.56
CA ARG A 76 17.87 1.78 9.50
C ARG A 76 17.19 1.37 10.82
N ASN A 77 17.94 1.35 11.93
CA ASN A 77 17.45 1.07 13.29
C ASN A 77 17.18 2.35 14.07
#